data_AF-A0A935W1A6-F1
#
_entry.id   AF-A0A935W1A6-F1
#
_cell.length_a   1.000
_cell.length_b   1.000
_cell.length_c   1.000
_cell.angle_alpha   90.00
_cell.angle_beta   90.00
_cell.angle_gamma   90.00
#
_symmetry.space_group_name_H-M   'P 1'
#
loop_
_entity.id
_entity.type
_entity.pdbx_description
1 polymer ?
#
loop_
_entity_poly.entity_id
_entity_poly.type
_entity_poly.pdbx_seq_one_letter_code
_entity_poly.pdbx_strand_id
1 'polypeptide(L)'
;MNTESIPTLDFRRIPRELAGLWVVLRLGGDQEIVAQAETPLEAMRLSKIDPDDPRFVLTQVPDDRPGAAWVTHLDRPDISR
;
A
#
# COMPACT_ATOMS: atom_id res chain seq x y z
N MET A 1 19.26 -6.38 22.43
CA MET A 1 18.34 -5.42 21.79
C MET A 1 17.89 -6.06 20.50
N ASN A 2 16.71 -6.69 20.47
CA ASN A 2 16.14 -7.18 19.22
C ASN A 2 15.60 -5.94 18.51
N THR A 3 16.32 -5.51 17.48
CA THR A 3 15.78 -4.55 16.51
C THR A 3 14.59 -5.27 15.88
N GLU A 4 13.38 -4.98 16.34
CA GLU A 4 12.16 -5.37 15.63
C GLU A 4 12.25 -4.70 14.27
N SER A 5 12.72 -5.46 13.27
CA SER A 5 12.78 -5.00 11.89
C SER A 5 11.34 -4.74 11.47
N ILE A 6 10.99 -3.46 11.37
CA ILE A 6 9.70 -3.03 10.83
C ILE A 6 9.59 -3.70 9.45
N PRO A 7 8.59 -4.57 9.24
CA PRO A 7 8.49 -5.30 7.99
C PRO A 7 8.36 -4.28 6.85
N THR A 8 9.34 -4.31 5.96
CA THR A 8 9.48 -3.29 4.91
C THR A 8 8.78 -3.80 3.66
N LEU A 9 7.96 -2.94 3.05
CA LEU A 9 7.28 -3.22 1.79
C LEU A 9 8.30 -3.41 0.65
N ASP A 10 8.25 -4.54 -0.05
CA ASP A 10 9.10 -4.81 -1.23
C ASP A 10 8.26 -4.92 -2.50
N PHE A 11 8.19 -3.83 -3.26
CA PHE A 11 7.45 -3.77 -4.53
C PHE A 11 7.93 -4.79 -5.57
N ARG A 12 9.16 -5.29 -5.48
CA ARG A 12 9.68 -6.31 -6.42
C ARG A 12 8.98 -7.65 -6.27
N ARG A 13 8.30 -7.89 -5.13
CA ARG A 13 7.51 -9.10 -4.87
C ARG A 13 6.07 -8.98 -5.36
N ILE A 14 5.66 -7.80 -5.83
CA ILE A 14 4.31 -7.57 -6.36
C ILE A 14 4.31 -7.89 -7.87
N PRO A 15 3.36 -8.71 -8.36
CA PRO A 15 3.26 -9.02 -9.78
C PRO A 15 3.04 -7.75 -10.63
N ARG A 16 3.72 -7.69 -11.78
CA ARG A 16 3.69 -6.51 -12.66
C ARG A 16 2.31 -6.24 -13.24
N GLU A 17 1.47 -7.26 -13.41
CA GLU A 17 0.08 -7.12 -13.86
C GLU A 17 -0.79 -6.29 -12.90
N LEU A 18 -0.33 -6.04 -11.67
CA LEU A 18 -1.05 -5.22 -10.69
C LEU A 18 -0.67 -3.73 -10.75
N ALA A 19 0.22 -3.33 -11.66
CA ALA A 19 0.62 -1.94 -11.85
C ALA A 19 -0.60 -1.01 -11.99
N GLY A 20 -0.63 0.06 -11.20
CA GLY A 20 -1.73 1.03 -11.15
C GLY A 20 -2.88 0.67 -10.23
N LEU A 21 -2.99 -0.59 -9.78
CA LEU A 21 -4.01 -1.03 -8.82
C LEU A 21 -3.62 -0.70 -7.38
N TRP A 22 -4.64 -0.61 -6.53
CA TRP A 22 -4.48 -0.58 -5.08
C TRP A 22 -4.45 -2.00 -4.54
N VAL A 23 -3.49 -2.29 -3.67
CA VAL A 23 -3.32 -3.60 -3.05
C VAL A 23 -3.28 -3.48 -1.53
N VAL A 24 -3.86 -4.47 -0.86
CA VAL A 24 -3.72 -4.67 0.58
C VAL A 24 -2.73 -5.81 0.79
N LEU A 25 -1.70 -5.54 1.57
CA LEU A 25 -0.58 -6.43 1.79
C LEU A 25 -0.52 -6.81 3.25
N ARG A 26 -0.37 -8.10 3.54
CA ARG A 26 0.01 -8.58 4.88
C ARG A 26 1.52 -8.60 4.99
N LEU A 27 2.05 -7.81 5.92
CA LEU A 27 3.45 -7.73 6.29
C LEU A 27 3.82 -8.84 7.28
N GLY A 28 4.91 -9.55 7.02
CA GLY A 28 5.36 -10.69 7.82
C GLY A 28 6.68 -11.25 7.28
N GLY A 29 7.00 -12.51 7.60
CA GLY A 29 8.17 -13.18 7.03
C GLY A 29 8.15 -13.24 5.50
N ASP A 30 6.93 -13.34 4.94
CA ASP A 30 6.66 -13.14 3.52
C ASP A 30 5.51 -12.14 3.34
N GLN A 31 5.67 -11.25 2.36
CA GLN A 31 4.61 -10.32 1.94
C GLN A 31 3.56 -11.08 1.14
N GLU A 32 2.30 -10.91 1.52
CA GLU A 32 1.15 -11.55 0.85
C GLU A 32 0.14 -10.50 0.39
N ILE A 33 -0.34 -10.61 -0.85
CA ILE A 33 -1.43 -9.78 -1.35
C ILE A 33 -2.75 -10.43 -0.93
N VAL A 34 -3.51 -9.73 -0.08
CA VAL A 34 -4.79 -10.24 0.43
C VAL A 34 -6.00 -9.62 -0.28
N ALA A 35 -5.82 -8.48 -0.94
CA ALA A 35 -6.83 -7.88 -1.82
C ALA A 35 -6.19 -6.94 -2.85
N GLN A 36 -6.91 -6.72 -3.95
CA GLN A 36 -6.56 -5.74 -4.99
C GLN A 36 -7.82 -5.12 -5.59
N ALA A 37 -7.75 -3.85 -5.97
CA ALA A 37 -8.84 -3.15 -6.66
C ALA A 37 -8.36 -1.90 -7.40
N GLU A 38 -9.23 -1.29 -8.20
CA GLU A 38 -8.93 -0.02 -8.88
C GLU A 38 -8.92 1.18 -7.91
N THR A 39 -9.59 1.05 -6.76
CA THR A 39 -9.70 2.12 -5.76
C THR A 39 -9.26 1.65 -4.37
N PRO A 40 -8.74 2.54 -3.51
CA PRO A 40 -8.30 2.17 -2.17
C PRO A 40 -9.46 1.63 -1.32
N LEU A 41 -10.63 2.26 -1.41
CA LEU A 41 -11.81 1.88 -0.64
C LEU A 41 -12.30 0.46 -1.00
N GLU A 42 -12.27 0.11 -2.28
CA GLU A 42 -12.66 -1.22 -2.73
C GLU A 42 -11.65 -2.28 -2.29
N ALA A 43 -10.35 -2.01 -2.39
CA ALA A 43 -9.31 -2.91 -1.91
C ALA A 43 -9.47 -3.20 -0.41
N MET A 44 -9.75 -2.17 0.40
CA MET A 44 -10.05 -2.33 1.83
C MET A 44 -11.32 -3.17 2.06
N ARG A 45 -12.42 -2.90 1.35
CA ARG A 45 -13.67 -3.68 1.48
C ARG A 45 -13.48 -5.15 1.12
N LEU A 46 -12.71 -5.44 0.08
CA LEU A 46 -12.42 -6.80 -0.36
C LEU A 46 -11.53 -7.57 0.64
N SER A 47 -10.59 -6.87 1.27
CA SER A 47 -9.65 -7.49 2.22
C SER A 47 -10.30 -7.98 3.52
N LYS A 48 -11.43 -7.37 3.93
CA LYS A 48 -12.15 -7.69 5.18
C LYS A 48 -11.26 -7.67 6.43
N ILE A 49 -10.20 -6.87 6.41
CA ILE A 49 -9.28 -6.68 7.54
C ILE A 49 -9.74 -5.52 8.43
N ASP A 50 -9.20 -5.50 9.64
CA ASP A 50 -9.23 -4.30 10.48
C ASP A 50 -8.27 -3.24 9.90
N PRO A 51 -8.75 -2.03 9.54
CA PRO A 51 -7.90 -0.97 9.00
C PRO A 51 -6.81 -0.49 9.96
N ASP A 52 -6.98 -0.72 11.27
CA ASP A 52 -6.02 -0.32 12.30
C ASP A 52 -5.01 -1.44 12.62
N ASP A 53 -5.08 -2.60 11.95
CA ASP A 53 -4.12 -3.69 12.16
C ASP A 53 -2.76 -3.34 11.51
N PRO A 54 -1.69 -3.15 12.30
CA PRO A 54 -0.39 -2.69 11.80
C PRO A 54 0.33 -3.74 10.94
N ARG A 55 -0.18 -4.98 10.86
CA ARG A 55 0.35 -6.02 9.99
C ARG A 55 -0.10 -5.84 8.55
N PHE A 56 -1.01 -4.92 8.25
CA PHE A 56 -1.50 -4.70 6.91
C PHE A 56 -1.14 -3.32 6.38
N VAL A 57 -0.84 -3.25 5.09
CA VAL A 57 -0.56 -2.00 4.40
C VAL A 57 -1.41 -1.92 3.14
N LEU A 58 -2.10 -0.80 3.00
CA LEU A 58 -2.74 -0.39 1.74
C LEU A 58 -1.75 0.46 0.95
N THR A 59 -1.49 0.10 -0.31
CA THR A 59 -0.59 0.86 -1.19
C THR A 59 -1.03 0.77 -2.64
N GLN A 60 -0.66 1.77 -3.44
CA GLN A 60 -0.83 1.69 -4.90
C GLN A 60 0.43 1.08 -5.51
N VAL A 61 0.26 0.09 -6.37
CA VAL A 61 1.37 -0.50 -7.11
C VAL A 61 1.83 0.52 -8.15
N PRO A 62 3.12 0.93 -8.13
CA PRO A 62 3.62 1.91 -9.08
C PRO A 62 3.43 1.40 -10.51
N ASP A 63 2.87 2.27 -11.35
CA ASP A 63 2.79 2.03 -12.78
C ASP A 63 3.99 2.71 -13.45
N ASP A 64 4.73 1.98 -14.28
CA ASP A 64 5.84 2.54 -15.07
C ASP A 64 5.33 3.52 -16.16
N ARG A 65 4.00 3.73 -16.27
CA ARG A 65 3.41 4.76 -17.12
C ARG A 65 3.70 6.17 -16.56
N PRO A 66 4.05 7.15 -17.42
CA PRO A 66 4.43 8.52 -17.04
C PRO A 66 3.34 9.38 -16.36
N GLY A 67 2.21 8.78 -15.96
CA GLY A 67 1.10 9.44 -15.26
C GLY A 67 0.91 9.02 -13.80
N ALA A 68 1.58 7.98 -13.30
CA ALA A 68 1.45 7.51 -11.92
C ALA A 68 2.43 8.22 -10.96
N ALA A 69 2.60 9.53 -11.17
CA ALA A 69 3.47 10.34 -10.33
C ALA A 69 2.84 10.49 -8.94
N TRP A 70 3.32 9.66 -8.01
CA TRP A 70 3.51 9.97 -6.59
C TRP A 70 2.37 10.77 -5.93
N VAL A 71 1.40 10.07 -5.32
CA VAL A 71 0.65 10.64 -4.18
C VAL A 71 1.57 10.62 -2.95
N THR A 72 2.70 11.34 -3.02
CA THR A 72 3.41 11.79 -1.84
C THR A 72 2.90 13.19 -1.52
N HIS A 73 2.43 13.34 -0.29
CA HIS A 73 1.88 14.53 0.36
C HIS A 73 0.34 14.63 0.44
N LEU A 74 -0.21 13.80 1.34
CA LEU A 74 -1.22 14.28 2.30
C LEU A 74 -0.50 15.06 3.43
N ASP A 75 0.27 16.09 3.08
CA ASP A 75 0.71 17.09 4.05
C ASP A 75 -0.25 18.27 3.98
N ARG A 76 -0.91 18.47 5.12
CA ARG A 76 -1.45 19.72 5.66
C ARG A 76 -1.91 20.79 4.66
N PRO A 77 -3.17 21.25 4.74
CA PRO A 77 -3.46 22.63 4.38
C PRO A 77 -2.73 23.53 5.38
N ASP A 78 -1.55 24.02 5.00
CA ASP A 78 -0.87 25.08 5.72
C ASP A 78 -1.73 26.35 5.59
N ILE A 79 -2.13 26.86 6.74
CA ILE A 79 -2.90 28.07 6.92
C ILE A 79 -1.92 29.23 6.75
N SER A 80 -2.07 30.04 5.69
CA SER A 80 -1.79 31.50 5.61
C SER A 80 -1.70 31.91 4.13
N ARG A 81 -2.31 33.00 3.66
CA ARG A 81 -2.39 34.34 4.27
C ARG A 81 -3.60 35.09 3.72
#